data_AF-A0A3C1D7I9-F1
#
_entry.id   AF-A0A3C1D7I9-F1
#
_cell.length_a   1.000
_cell.length_b   1.000
_cell.length_c   1.000
_cell.angle_alpha   90.00
_cell.angle_beta   90.00
_cell.angle_gamma   90.00
#
_symmetry.space_group_name_H-M   'P 1'
#
loop_
_entity.id
_entity.type
_entity.pdbx_description
1 polymer ?
#
loop_
_entity_poly.entity_id
_entity_poly.type
_entity_poly.pdbx_seq_one_letter_code
_entity_poly.pdbx_strand_id
1 'polypeptide(L)'
;MSSSSAAAPPASARNPGTSEACAAARAGVISPAVTPDAPESGVPETPVAKRILLGQPLSSDAMDEHLLPKKMALPIFASDALSSVAYAPQELLMILLTGGLAFLAFSPWIAAAVVVLLSVVVLSYRQLIKAYPSGGGDYEVARTNLGEVPGVVVAAALLVDYVLTVAVSVASGVDNIISALPGLDPARVELAIGFVVVIVLINLRGVREASLVFAIPTYVFIGSVVFMIGTGLVRTALGDPPVASSAEFAVQAESLSQAAVILLVLRAFSSG
;
A
#
# COMPACT_ATOMS: atom_id res chain seq x y z
N MET A 1 -55.02 -1.67 51.80
CA MET A 1 -55.36 -1.26 50.42
C MET A 1 -56.36 -0.10 50.53
N SER A 2 -55.94 1.07 51.04
CA SER A 2 -55.48 2.25 50.29
C SER A 2 -56.38 2.64 49.10
N SER A 3 -57.27 3.60 49.33
CA SER A 3 -57.69 4.56 48.30
C SER A 3 -57.80 5.93 48.98
N SER A 4 -56.81 6.79 48.69
CA SER A 4 -56.77 8.19 49.06
C SER A 4 -56.67 8.96 47.75
N SER A 5 -57.72 9.70 47.40
CA SER A 5 -57.73 10.63 46.28
C SER A 5 -57.89 12.02 46.88
N ALA A 6 -56.76 12.70 47.07
CA ALA A 6 -56.68 14.09 47.49
C ALA A 6 -56.26 14.93 46.29
N ALA A 7 -57.08 15.94 45.99
CA ALA A 7 -56.82 16.98 45.00
C ALA A 7 -55.62 17.85 45.40
N ALA A 8 -54.87 18.33 44.42
CA ALA A 8 -53.86 19.38 44.57
C ALA A 8 -54.00 20.44 43.45
N PRO A 9 -53.67 21.72 43.73
CA PRO A 9 -54.15 22.91 43.02
C PRO A 9 -53.24 23.35 41.85
N PRO A 10 -53.66 24.34 41.02
CA PRO A 10 -52.84 24.88 39.96
C PRO A 10 -52.03 26.09 40.43
N ALA A 11 -50.71 26.11 40.16
CA ALA A 11 -49.93 27.33 39.97
C ALA A 11 -48.48 27.00 39.55
N SER A 12 -48.01 27.55 38.43
CA SER A 12 -47.03 28.65 38.50
C SER A 12 -46.52 29.02 37.11
N ALA A 13 -46.27 30.32 36.96
CA ALA A 13 -45.88 31.01 35.77
C ALA A 13 -44.57 30.49 35.16
N ARG A 14 -44.53 30.38 33.83
CA ARG A 14 -43.28 30.18 33.09
C ARG A 14 -42.42 31.44 33.23
N ASN A 15 -41.27 31.29 33.88
CA ASN A 15 -40.25 32.32 33.97
C ASN A 15 -39.46 32.32 32.63
N PRO A 16 -39.37 33.44 31.88
CA PRO A 16 -38.73 33.46 30.56
C PRO A 16 -37.19 33.47 30.58
N GLY A 17 -36.54 33.28 31.74
CA GLY A 17 -35.10 33.51 31.92
C GLY A 17 -34.16 32.31 31.70
N THR A 18 -34.62 31.15 31.23
CA THR A 18 -33.77 29.94 31.12
C THR A 18 -33.34 29.58 29.69
N SER A 19 -33.77 30.34 28.67
CA SER A 19 -33.39 30.09 27.27
C SER A 19 -32.10 30.79 26.82
N GLU A 20 -31.68 31.87 27.49
CA GLU A 20 -30.51 32.65 27.07
C GLU A 20 -29.18 32.07 27.61
N ALA A 21 -29.23 31.34 28.74
CA ALA A 21 -28.03 30.73 29.32
C ALA A 21 -27.53 29.49 28.54
N CYS A 22 -28.39 28.81 27.78
CA CYS A 22 -28.00 27.62 27.00
C CYS A 22 -27.37 27.99 25.63
N ALA A 23 -27.59 29.21 25.14
CA ALA A 23 -27.00 29.71 23.90
C ALA A 23 -25.54 30.18 24.07
N ALA A 24 -25.11 30.53 25.29
CA ALA A 24 -23.78 31.07 25.58
C ALA A 24 -22.67 30.00 25.77
N ALA A 25 -23.00 28.71 25.84
CA ALA A 25 -22.02 27.64 26.12
C ALA A 25 -21.44 26.94 24.87
N ARG A 26 -21.68 27.46 23.65
CA ARG A 26 -21.11 26.96 22.38
C ARG A 26 -20.08 27.91 21.76
N ALA A 27 -19.39 28.69 22.58
CA ALA A 27 -18.27 29.50 22.13
C ALA A 27 -17.02 28.62 21.93
N GLY A 28 -16.88 28.03 20.75
CA GLY A 28 -15.63 27.44 20.30
C GLY A 28 -14.54 28.51 20.17
N VAL A 29 -13.29 28.12 20.44
CA VAL A 29 -12.11 28.98 20.28
C VAL A 29 -11.91 29.27 18.79
N ILE A 30 -12.19 30.51 18.37
CA ILE A 30 -11.92 31.00 17.02
C ILE A 30 -10.46 31.44 16.97
N SER A 31 -9.61 30.70 16.26
CA SER A 31 -8.25 31.17 15.95
C SER A 31 -8.33 32.31 14.93
N PRO A 32 -7.66 33.45 15.14
CA PRO A 32 -7.77 34.63 14.26
C PRO A 32 -7.06 34.49 12.90
N ALA A 33 -6.75 33.27 12.45
CA ALA A 33 -6.06 32.99 11.20
C ALA A 33 -6.99 32.69 10.01
N VAL A 34 -8.31 32.81 10.17
CA VAL A 34 -9.28 32.66 9.07
C VAL A 34 -10.02 33.98 8.92
N THR A 35 -9.55 34.81 8.00
CA THR A 35 -10.27 36.01 7.55
C THR A 35 -11.31 35.57 6.51
N PRO A 36 -12.62 35.81 6.72
CA PRO A 36 -13.58 35.80 5.63
C PRO A 36 -13.51 37.14 4.89
N ASP A 37 -13.54 37.08 3.56
CA ASP A 37 -13.73 38.19 2.62
C ASP A 37 -12.62 39.26 2.54
N ALA A 38 -11.64 38.99 1.68
CA ALA A 38 -10.92 40.04 0.96
C ALA A 38 -11.40 40.05 -0.51
N PRO A 39 -11.74 41.22 -1.09
CA PRO A 39 -12.11 41.33 -2.50
C PRO A 39 -10.88 41.05 -3.38
N GLU A 40 -11.13 40.38 -4.51
CA GLU A 40 -10.15 39.99 -5.53
C GLU A 40 -9.08 41.05 -5.80
N SER A 41 -7.82 40.70 -5.54
CA SER A 41 -6.68 41.33 -6.22
C SER A 41 -5.59 40.29 -6.44
N GLY A 42 -5.56 39.76 -7.67
CA GLY A 42 -4.40 39.06 -8.23
C GLY A 42 -4.11 37.68 -7.65
N VAL A 43 -4.96 36.70 -7.92
CA VAL A 43 -4.49 35.30 -7.98
C VAL A 43 -3.45 35.27 -9.12
N PRO A 44 -2.17 34.90 -8.88
CA PRO A 44 -1.27 34.62 -9.99
C PRO A 44 -1.94 33.49 -10.75
N GLU A 45 -2.37 33.75 -11.99
CA GLU A 45 -2.88 32.70 -12.86
C GLU A 45 -1.86 31.56 -12.84
N THR A 46 -2.23 30.45 -12.20
CA THR A 46 -1.41 29.26 -12.27
C THR A 46 -1.34 28.90 -13.75
N PRO A 47 -0.14 28.84 -14.34
CA PRO A 47 0.01 28.89 -15.79
C PRO A 47 -0.85 27.80 -16.42
N VAL A 48 -1.53 28.10 -17.53
CA VAL A 48 -2.41 27.17 -18.26
C VAL A 48 -1.73 25.81 -18.50
N ALA A 49 -0.40 25.79 -18.62
CA ALA A 49 0.43 24.59 -18.62
C ALA A 49 0.20 23.68 -17.40
N LYS A 50 0.12 24.24 -16.19
CA LYS A 50 -0.18 23.55 -14.93
C LYS A 50 -1.60 22.97 -14.92
N ARG A 51 -2.59 23.66 -15.50
CA ARG A 51 -3.98 23.16 -15.60
C ARG A 51 -4.14 22.07 -16.68
N ILE A 52 -3.36 22.12 -17.76
CA ILE A 52 -3.30 21.07 -18.79
C ILE A 52 -2.55 19.83 -18.28
N LEU A 53 -1.49 20.02 -17.47
CA LEU A 53 -0.68 18.93 -16.89
C LEU A 53 -1.32 18.29 -15.64
N LEU A 54 -1.93 19.07 -14.74
CA LEU A 54 -2.47 18.60 -13.46
C LEU A 54 -4.01 18.49 -13.39
N GLY A 55 -4.75 18.97 -14.39
CA GLY A 55 -6.22 18.95 -14.33
C GLY A 55 -6.83 19.91 -13.30
N GLN A 56 -8.14 19.81 -13.09
CA GLN A 56 -8.86 20.60 -12.08
C GLN A 56 -8.69 19.95 -10.69
N PRO A 57 -8.38 20.72 -9.64
CA PRO A 57 -8.21 20.18 -8.30
C PRO A 57 -9.50 19.53 -7.79
N LEU A 58 -9.40 18.30 -7.27
CA LEU A 58 -10.52 17.61 -6.63
C LEU A 58 -10.84 18.32 -5.30
N SER A 59 -12.09 18.76 -5.14
CA SER A 59 -12.62 19.28 -3.89
C SER A 59 -12.70 18.16 -2.85
N SER A 60 -12.09 18.35 -1.67
CA SER A 60 -12.06 17.39 -0.55
C SER A 60 -13.45 16.94 -0.07
N ASP A 61 -14.50 17.71 -0.36
CA ASP A 61 -15.88 17.42 0.05
C ASP A 61 -16.56 16.28 -0.74
N ALA A 62 -15.90 15.71 -1.76
CA ALA A 62 -16.48 14.66 -2.61
C ALA A 62 -15.98 13.22 -2.29
N MET A 63 -15.21 13.03 -1.21
CA MET A 63 -14.56 11.74 -0.89
C MET A 63 -15.22 10.94 0.24
N ASP A 64 -16.15 11.51 1.01
CA ASP A 64 -16.61 10.93 2.27
C ASP A 64 -17.65 9.81 2.18
N GLU A 65 -18.20 9.48 1.00
CA GLU A 65 -19.39 8.60 0.96
C GLU A 65 -19.39 7.46 -0.07
N HIS A 66 -18.22 7.05 -0.57
CA HIS A 66 -18.13 5.87 -1.45
C HIS A 66 -17.13 4.85 -0.93
N LEU A 67 -17.54 4.06 0.06
CA LEU A 67 -16.87 2.80 0.40
C LEU A 67 -16.79 1.94 -0.87
N LEU A 68 -15.58 1.72 -1.36
CA LEU A 68 -15.37 0.92 -2.57
C LEU A 68 -15.90 -0.52 -2.33
N PRO A 69 -16.73 -1.07 -3.24
CA PRO A 69 -17.19 -2.44 -3.11
C PRO A 69 -15.99 -3.39 -3.05
N LYS A 70 -16.07 -4.43 -2.20
CA LYS A 70 -14.94 -5.33 -1.88
C LYS A 70 -14.18 -5.88 -3.10
N LYS A 71 -14.90 -6.10 -4.22
CA LYS A 71 -14.33 -6.59 -5.49
C LYS A 71 -13.40 -5.58 -6.17
N MET A 72 -13.62 -4.29 -5.95
CA MET A 72 -12.79 -3.20 -6.47
C MET A 72 -11.72 -2.78 -5.46
N ALA A 73 -12.04 -2.87 -4.16
CA ALA A 73 -11.09 -2.56 -3.08
C ALA A 73 -9.92 -3.56 -3.05
N LEU A 74 -10.18 -4.87 -3.20
CA LEU A 74 -9.15 -5.90 -3.07
C LEU A 74 -7.99 -5.71 -4.06
N PRO A 75 -8.19 -5.53 -5.38
CA PRO A 75 -7.09 -5.32 -6.32
C PRO A 75 -6.27 -4.07 -6.03
N ILE A 76 -6.95 -2.97 -5.67
CA ILE A 76 -6.31 -1.68 -5.43
C ILE A 76 -5.44 -1.75 -4.18
N PHE A 77 -5.95 -2.31 -3.08
CA PHE A 77 -5.21 -2.43 -1.82
C PHE A 77 -4.20 -3.59 -1.82
N ALA A 78 -4.39 -4.62 -2.64
CA ALA A 78 -3.45 -5.73 -2.76
C ALA A 78 -2.33 -5.47 -3.78
N SER A 79 -2.39 -4.38 -4.55
CA SER A 79 -1.45 -4.13 -5.65
C SER A 79 0.01 -4.08 -5.20
N ASP A 80 0.26 -3.54 -4.00
CA ASP A 80 1.61 -3.47 -3.44
C ASP A 80 2.18 -4.87 -3.16
N ALA A 81 1.43 -5.69 -2.40
CA ALA A 81 1.79 -7.08 -2.13
C ALA A 81 1.93 -7.92 -3.41
N LEU A 82 1.09 -7.67 -4.42
CA LEU A 82 1.17 -8.35 -5.72
C LEU A 82 2.39 -7.93 -6.53
N SER A 83 2.80 -6.67 -6.44
CA SER A 83 4.05 -6.18 -7.04
C SER A 83 5.26 -6.92 -6.44
N SER A 84 5.28 -7.13 -5.13
CA SER A 84 6.34 -7.87 -4.45
C SER A 84 6.50 -9.32 -4.93
N VAL A 85 5.39 -9.99 -5.23
CA VAL A 85 5.42 -11.35 -5.81
C VAL A 85 6.06 -11.38 -7.21
N ALA A 86 6.04 -10.26 -7.95
CA ALA A 86 6.61 -10.19 -9.29
C ALA A 86 8.14 -10.02 -9.30
N TYR A 87 8.75 -9.46 -8.24
CA TYR A 87 10.20 -9.23 -8.19
C TYR A 87 10.94 -10.08 -7.14
N ALA A 88 10.34 -10.31 -5.97
CA ALA A 88 11.04 -10.88 -4.83
C ALA A 88 11.49 -12.35 -5.03
N PRO A 89 10.70 -13.24 -5.69
CA PRO A 89 11.17 -14.60 -5.98
C PRO A 89 12.42 -14.62 -6.86
N GLN A 90 12.53 -13.70 -7.83
CA GLN A 90 13.70 -13.63 -8.70
C GLN A 90 14.95 -13.18 -7.92
N GLU A 91 14.82 -12.14 -7.09
CA GLU A 91 15.92 -11.63 -6.26
C GLU A 91 16.43 -12.69 -5.27
N LEU A 92 15.53 -13.42 -4.62
CA LEU A 92 15.87 -14.56 -3.77
C LEU A 92 16.74 -15.58 -4.53
N LEU A 93 16.33 -15.96 -5.74
CA LEU A 93 17.07 -16.92 -6.55
C LEU A 93 18.43 -16.37 -7.00
N MET A 94 18.50 -15.10 -7.41
CA MET A 94 19.77 -14.46 -7.79
C MET A 94 20.77 -14.43 -6.64
N ILE A 95 20.32 -14.10 -5.42
CA ILE A 95 21.19 -14.10 -4.24
C ILE A 95 21.66 -15.52 -3.90
N LEU A 96 20.79 -16.53 -3.93
CA LEU A 96 21.21 -17.92 -3.72
C LEU A 96 22.22 -18.39 -4.79
N LEU A 97 22.01 -17.99 -6.04
CA LEU A 97 22.91 -18.31 -7.15
C LEU A 97 24.32 -17.74 -6.95
N THR A 98 24.47 -16.61 -6.25
CA THR A 98 25.82 -16.09 -5.92
C THR A 98 26.59 -17.03 -4.99
N GLY A 99 25.92 -17.88 -4.21
CA GLY A 99 26.53 -18.95 -3.42
C GLY A 99 26.73 -20.27 -4.17
N GLY A 100 26.17 -20.39 -5.39
CA GLY A 100 26.23 -21.59 -6.24
C GLY A 100 24.91 -22.37 -6.32
N LEU A 101 24.79 -23.27 -7.30
CA LEU A 101 23.54 -23.99 -7.59
C LEU A 101 23.04 -24.87 -6.44
N ALA A 102 23.95 -25.41 -5.63
CA ALA A 102 23.57 -26.22 -4.47
C ALA A 102 22.66 -25.45 -3.50
N PHE A 103 22.79 -24.11 -3.45
CA PHE A 103 21.98 -23.26 -2.58
C PHE A 103 20.53 -23.11 -3.06
N LEU A 104 20.23 -23.38 -4.32
CA LEU A 104 18.85 -23.38 -4.82
C LEU A 104 17.98 -24.42 -4.09
N ALA A 105 18.57 -25.48 -3.53
CA ALA A 105 17.87 -26.45 -2.70
C ALA A 105 17.28 -25.81 -1.42
N PHE A 106 17.78 -24.66 -0.96
CA PHE A 106 17.22 -23.91 0.16
C PHE A 106 16.01 -23.05 -0.24
N SER A 107 15.82 -22.74 -1.52
CA SER A 107 14.72 -21.90 -2.02
C SER A 107 13.34 -22.29 -1.47
N PRO A 108 12.88 -23.57 -1.53
CA PRO A 108 11.56 -23.93 -1.00
C PRO A 108 11.45 -23.76 0.52
N TRP A 109 12.55 -23.96 1.26
CA TRP A 109 12.58 -23.78 2.72
C TRP A 109 12.50 -22.30 3.10
N ILE A 110 13.21 -21.44 2.37
CA ILE A 110 13.15 -19.99 2.53
C ILE A 110 11.74 -19.50 2.19
N ALA A 111 11.17 -19.95 1.07
CA ALA A 111 9.80 -19.61 0.68
C ALA A 111 8.78 -20.03 1.75
N ALA A 112 8.93 -21.22 2.34
CA ALA A 112 8.08 -21.66 3.45
C ALA A 112 8.22 -20.75 4.68
N ALA A 113 9.43 -20.32 5.02
CA ALA A 113 9.67 -19.38 6.11
C ALA A 113 9.00 -18.01 5.84
N VAL A 114 9.07 -17.51 4.59
CA VAL A 114 8.38 -16.26 4.18
C VAL A 114 6.87 -16.41 4.30
N VAL A 115 6.30 -17.54 3.89
CA VAL A 115 4.86 -17.82 4.05
C VAL A 115 4.44 -17.82 5.52
N VAL A 116 5.25 -18.41 6.41
CA VAL A 116 5.00 -18.37 7.86
C VAL A 116 5.06 -16.94 8.38
N LEU A 117 6.08 -16.16 7.99
CA LEU A 117 6.21 -14.76 8.36
C LEU A 117 4.99 -13.94 7.92
N LEU A 118 4.59 -14.05 6.64
CA LEU A 118 3.41 -13.36 6.11
C LEU A 118 2.13 -13.78 6.83
N SER A 119 2.00 -15.04 7.21
CA SER A 119 0.85 -15.52 8.00
C SER A 119 0.79 -14.84 9.36
N VAL A 120 1.93 -14.70 10.06
CA VAL A 120 2.01 -13.98 11.33
C VAL A 120 1.66 -12.50 11.16
N VAL A 121 2.19 -11.86 10.12
CA VAL A 121 1.92 -10.45 9.79
C VAL A 121 0.42 -10.23 9.52
N VAL A 122 -0.21 -11.08 8.71
CA VAL A 122 -1.65 -11.02 8.44
C VAL A 122 -2.47 -11.21 9.72
N LEU A 123 -2.12 -12.16 10.58
CA LEU A 123 -2.80 -12.38 11.85
C LEU A 123 -2.63 -11.18 12.80
N SER A 124 -1.47 -10.54 12.80
CA SER A 124 -1.19 -9.32 13.56
C SER A 124 -2.04 -8.15 13.07
N TYR A 125 -2.05 -7.88 11.76
CA TYR A 125 -2.86 -6.81 11.17
C TYR A 125 -4.36 -7.03 11.40
N ARG A 126 -4.84 -8.29 11.35
CA ARG A 126 -6.24 -8.59 11.68
C ARG A 126 -6.62 -8.27 13.11
N GLN A 127 -5.69 -8.36 14.06
CA GLN A 127 -5.91 -7.94 15.45
C GLN A 127 -5.90 -6.42 15.53
N LEU A 128 -4.95 -5.78 14.86
CA LEU A 128 -4.80 -4.33 14.87
C LEU A 128 -6.03 -3.61 14.31
N ILE A 129 -6.54 -4.04 13.14
CA ILE A 129 -7.73 -3.46 12.50
C ILE A 129 -8.97 -3.59 13.39
N LYS A 130 -9.09 -4.67 14.18
CA LYS A 130 -10.21 -4.84 15.12
C LYS A 130 -10.09 -3.94 16.33
N ALA A 131 -8.87 -3.69 16.81
CA ALA A 131 -8.61 -2.85 17.97
C ALA A 131 -8.73 -1.35 17.63
N TYR A 132 -8.37 -0.96 16.40
CA TYR A 132 -8.36 0.43 15.93
C TYR A 132 -9.22 0.62 14.67
N PRO A 133 -10.55 0.66 14.80
CA PRO A 133 -11.47 0.83 13.66
C PRO A 133 -11.50 2.26 13.09
N SER A 134 -10.85 3.23 13.75
CA SER A 134 -10.75 4.63 13.31
C SER A 134 -9.94 4.82 12.02
N GLY A 135 -9.12 3.84 11.63
CA GLY A 135 -8.47 3.79 10.33
C GLY A 135 -7.26 4.71 10.15
N GLY A 136 -6.71 5.34 11.20
CA GLY A 136 -5.53 6.21 11.11
C GLY A 136 -4.18 5.49 10.99
N GLY A 137 -4.21 4.17 10.73
CA GLY A 137 -3.05 3.36 10.37
C GLY A 137 -2.01 3.21 11.49
N ASP A 138 -0.83 2.70 11.12
CA ASP A 138 0.24 2.35 12.07
C ASP A 138 0.76 3.58 12.86
N TYR A 139 0.64 4.78 12.28
CA TYR A 139 0.96 6.04 12.94
C TYR A 139 0.04 6.35 14.13
N GLU A 140 -1.28 6.25 13.96
CA GLU A 140 -2.25 6.51 15.04
C GLU A 140 -2.01 5.55 16.20
N VAL A 141 -1.76 4.28 15.89
CA VAL A 141 -1.48 3.25 16.88
C VAL A 141 -0.20 3.56 17.65
N ALA A 142 0.91 3.85 16.95
CA ALA A 142 2.19 4.13 17.61
C ALA A 142 2.11 5.40 18.45
N ARG A 143 1.49 6.45 17.92
CA ARG A 143 1.34 7.73 18.63
C ARG A 143 0.48 7.61 19.89
N THR A 144 -0.61 6.84 19.81
CA THR A 144 -1.56 6.70 20.93
C THR A 144 -0.99 5.82 22.05
N ASN A 145 -0.21 4.79 21.73
CA ASN A 145 0.29 3.84 22.74
C ASN A 145 1.70 4.14 23.25
N LEU A 146 2.57 4.73 22.42
CA LEU A 146 3.99 4.90 22.71
C LEU A 146 4.42 6.38 22.76
N GLY A 147 3.52 7.30 22.41
CA GLY A 147 3.76 8.74 22.42
C GLY A 147 4.30 9.28 21.09
N GLU A 148 4.68 10.55 21.09
CA GLU A 148 4.97 11.30 19.87
C GLU A 148 6.22 10.84 19.14
N VAL A 149 7.33 10.60 19.86
CA VAL A 149 8.61 10.24 19.24
C VAL A 149 8.50 8.93 18.43
N PRO A 150 7.95 7.82 18.98
CA PRO A 150 7.74 6.59 18.20
C PRO A 150 6.76 6.79 17.05
N GLY A 151 5.72 7.61 17.22
CA GLY A 151 4.79 7.97 16.15
C GLY A 151 5.50 8.63 14.96
N VAL A 152 6.38 9.61 15.21
CA VAL A 152 7.15 10.27 14.15
C VAL A 152 8.09 9.30 13.44
N VAL A 153 8.71 8.37 14.17
CA VAL A 153 9.56 7.32 13.56
C VAL A 153 8.74 6.44 12.60
N VAL A 154 7.53 6.03 13.00
CA VAL A 154 6.64 5.26 12.13
C VAL A 154 6.23 6.06 10.91
N ALA A 155 5.87 7.33 11.06
CA ALA A 155 5.53 8.19 9.92
C ALA A 155 6.70 8.34 8.93
N ALA A 156 7.92 8.53 9.44
CA ALA A 156 9.11 8.63 8.61
C ALA A 156 9.40 7.30 7.89
N ALA A 157 9.26 6.16 8.57
CA ALA A 157 9.44 4.85 7.97
C ALA A 157 8.43 4.60 6.84
N LEU A 158 7.15 4.94 7.04
CA LEU A 158 6.11 4.82 6.01
C LEU A 158 6.40 5.69 4.78
N LEU A 159 6.93 6.90 4.96
CA LEU A 159 7.31 7.75 3.82
C LEU A 159 8.45 7.15 3.00
N VAL A 160 9.46 6.59 3.68
CA VAL A 160 10.56 5.90 3.00
C VAL A 160 10.05 4.65 2.29
N ASP A 161 9.19 3.88 2.94
CA ASP A 161 8.55 2.68 2.39
C ASP A 161 7.77 3.00 1.10
N TYR A 162 6.98 4.07 1.08
CA TYR A 162 6.25 4.48 -0.13
C TYR A 162 7.18 4.89 -1.28
N VAL A 163 8.28 5.59 -0.99
CA VAL A 163 9.26 5.97 -2.03
C VAL A 163 9.97 4.74 -2.56
N LEU A 164 10.41 3.83 -1.67
CA LEU A 164 11.13 2.62 -2.04
C LEU A 164 10.25 1.67 -2.85
N THR A 165 9.01 1.48 -2.42
CA THR A 165 8.03 0.63 -3.11
C THR A 165 7.83 1.04 -4.56
N VAL A 166 7.66 2.35 -4.82
CA VAL A 166 7.54 2.86 -6.19
C VAL A 166 8.83 2.64 -6.97
N ALA A 167 9.98 2.92 -6.38
CA ALA A 167 11.28 2.76 -7.04
C ALA A 167 11.55 1.30 -7.43
N VAL A 168 11.37 0.36 -6.49
CA VAL A 168 11.60 -1.08 -6.70
C VAL A 168 10.60 -1.65 -7.70
N SER A 169 9.32 -1.29 -7.58
CA SER A 169 8.27 -1.77 -8.49
C SER A 169 8.51 -1.31 -9.92
N VAL A 170 8.90 -0.05 -10.14
CA VAL A 170 9.20 0.47 -11.49
C VAL A 170 10.48 -0.16 -12.04
N ALA A 171 11.53 -0.30 -11.24
CA ALA A 171 12.76 -0.95 -11.67
C ALA A 171 12.50 -2.40 -12.11
N SER A 172 11.82 -3.20 -11.29
CA SER A 172 11.45 -4.57 -11.67
C SER A 172 10.51 -4.61 -12.87
N GLY A 173 9.56 -3.67 -12.97
CA GLY A 173 8.69 -3.54 -14.13
C GLY A 173 9.47 -3.33 -15.44
N VAL A 174 10.49 -2.48 -15.41
CA VAL A 174 11.38 -2.26 -16.55
C VAL A 174 12.21 -3.51 -16.86
N ASP A 175 12.71 -4.20 -15.84
CA ASP A 175 13.47 -5.44 -16.02
C ASP A 175 12.62 -6.53 -16.68
N ASN A 176 11.34 -6.63 -16.32
CA ASN A 176 10.38 -7.54 -16.94
C ASN A 176 10.13 -7.17 -18.42
N ILE A 177 10.09 -5.88 -18.76
CA ILE A 177 9.96 -5.41 -20.15
C ILE A 177 11.23 -5.73 -20.96
N ILE A 178 12.42 -5.46 -20.40
CA ILE A 178 13.71 -5.75 -21.05
C ILE A 178 13.87 -7.26 -21.28
N SER A 179 13.40 -8.09 -20.36
CA SER A 179 13.39 -9.55 -20.52
C SER A 179 12.62 -9.98 -21.78
N ALA A 180 11.52 -9.30 -22.11
CA ALA A 180 10.76 -9.53 -23.34
C ALA A 180 11.37 -8.84 -24.58
N LEU A 181 12.02 -7.69 -24.41
CA LEU A 181 12.60 -6.86 -25.46
C LEU A 181 14.05 -6.44 -25.12
N PRO A 182 15.05 -7.32 -25.32
CA PRO A 182 16.43 -7.07 -24.87
C PRO A 182 17.11 -5.85 -25.48
N GLY A 183 16.65 -5.39 -26.65
CA GLY A 183 17.19 -4.19 -27.31
C GLY A 183 16.97 -2.87 -26.54
N LEU A 184 16.12 -2.89 -25.50
CA LEU A 184 15.85 -1.73 -24.64
C LEU A 184 16.83 -1.59 -23.46
N ASP A 185 17.69 -2.58 -23.23
CA ASP A 185 18.63 -2.59 -22.10
C ASP A 185 19.53 -1.34 -21.99
N PRO A 186 20.07 -0.77 -23.09
CA PRO A 186 20.88 0.44 -23.01
C PRO A 186 20.13 1.67 -22.48
N ALA A 187 18.80 1.68 -22.55
CA ALA A 187 17.94 2.78 -22.11
C ALA A 187 17.18 2.46 -20.80
N ARG A 188 17.66 1.48 -20.02
CA ARG A 188 17.00 0.99 -18.80
C ARG A 188 16.66 2.11 -17.82
N VAL A 189 17.62 3.00 -17.55
CA VAL A 189 17.45 4.07 -16.55
C VAL A 189 16.46 5.12 -17.07
N GLU A 190 16.57 5.48 -18.35
CA GLU A 190 15.68 6.43 -19.02
C GLU A 190 14.24 5.91 -19.07
N LEU A 191 14.05 4.62 -19.32
CA LEU A 191 12.74 3.98 -19.27
C LEU A 191 12.15 4.00 -17.85
N ALA A 192 12.95 3.66 -16.83
CA ALA A 192 12.51 3.70 -15.44
C ALA A 192 12.07 5.11 -15.01
N ILE A 193 12.91 6.12 -15.27
CA ILE A 193 12.58 7.52 -14.97
C ILE A 193 11.34 7.95 -15.78
N GLY A 194 11.26 7.55 -17.06
CA GLY A 194 10.10 7.82 -17.92
C GLY A 194 8.80 7.28 -17.32
N PHE A 195 8.79 6.02 -16.85
CA PHE A 195 7.62 5.43 -16.19
C PHE A 195 7.27 6.14 -14.88
N VAL A 196 8.26 6.50 -14.05
CA VAL A 196 8.00 7.29 -12.83
C VAL A 196 7.33 8.62 -13.18
N VAL A 197 7.84 9.34 -14.18
CA VAL A 197 7.24 10.61 -14.63
C VAL A 197 5.81 10.38 -15.12
N VAL A 198 5.56 9.33 -15.91
CA VAL A 198 4.20 8.97 -16.37
C VAL A 198 3.27 8.70 -15.20
N ILE A 199 3.70 7.91 -14.21
CA ILE A 199 2.92 7.62 -13.01
C ILE A 199 2.63 8.91 -12.23
N VAL A 200 3.62 9.79 -12.08
CA VAL A 200 3.43 11.11 -11.45
C VAL A 200 2.38 11.92 -12.20
N LEU A 201 2.46 12.01 -13.53
CA LEU A 201 1.48 12.74 -14.34
C LEU A 201 0.07 12.16 -14.20
N ILE A 202 -0.07 10.83 -14.19
CA ILE A 202 -1.35 10.14 -13.99
C ILE A 202 -1.91 10.45 -12.60
N ASN A 203 -1.08 10.36 -11.55
CA ASN A 203 -1.49 10.66 -10.18
C ASN A 203 -1.90 12.13 -10.00
N LEU A 204 -1.17 13.05 -10.63
CA LEU A 204 -1.48 14.48 -10.59
C LEU A 204 -2.75 14.85 -11.35
N ARG A 205 -3.08 14.15 -12.44
CA ARG A 205 -4.28 14.41 -13.26
C ARG A 205 -5.59 14.02 -12.56
N GLY A 206 -5.53 13.28 -11.46
CA GLY A 206 -6.69 12.89 -10.67
C GLY A 206 -7.60 11.91 -11.43
N VAL A 207 -7.27 10.63 -11.36
CA VAL A 207 -8.04 9.58 -12.05
C VAL A 207 -9.32 9.27 -11.27
N ARG A 208 -10.33 10.12 -11.39
CA ARG A 208 -11.62 9.99 -10.67
C ARG A 208 -12.43 8.74 -11.07
N GLU A 209 -12.08 8.10 -12.18
CA GLU A 209 -12.65 6.84 -12.70
C GLU A 209 -11.71 5.62 -12.53
N ALA A 210 -10.67 5.75 -11.69
CA ALA A 210 -9.55 4.83 -11.52
C ALA A 210 -9.90 3.36 -11.26
N SER A 211 -10.97 3.09 -10.51
CA SER A 211 -11.08 1.77 -9.87
C SER A 211 -11.15 0.59 -10.86
N LEU A 212 -11.75 0.77 -12.05
CA LEU A 212 -11.74 -0.24 -13.12
C LEU A 212 -10.40 -0.31 -13.87
N VAL A 213 -9.79 0.84 -14.16
CA VAL A 213 -8.52 0.94 -14.90
C VAL A 213 -7.38 0.27 -14.12
N PHE A 214 -7.40 0.33 -12.79
CA PHE A 214 -6.42 -0.33 -11.93
C PHE A 214 -6.77 -1.79 -11.59
N ALA A 215 -8.06 -2.16 -11.53
CA ALA A 215 -8.43 -3.54 -11.17
C ALA A 215 -8.20 -4.57 -12.30
N ILE A 216 -8.38 -4.17 -13.57
CA ILE A 216 -8.25 -5.09 -14.71
C ILE A 216 -6.83 -5.68 -14.80
N PRO A 217 -5.73 -4.89 -14.80
CA PRO A 217 -4.38 -5.43 -14.87
C PRO A 217 -4.07 -6.40 -13.73
N THR A 218 -4.55 -6.10 -12.51
CA THR A 218 -4.35 -6.95 -11.35
C THR A 218 -5.01 -8.32 -11.52
N TYR A 219 -6.26 -8.37 -11.98
CA TYR A 219 -6.94 -9.64 -12.21
C TYR A 219 -6.35 -10.43 -13.38
N VAL A 220 -5.90 -9.75 -14.43
CA VAL A 220 -5.17 -10.37 -15.54
C VAL A 220 -3.86 -10.98 -15.02
N PHE A 221 -3.10 -10.26 -14.19
CA PHE A 221 -1.89 -10.76 -13.57
C PHE A 221 -2.15 -12.02 -12.73
N ILE A 222 -3.11 -11.96 -11.80
CA ILE A 222 -3.48 -13.13 -10.98
C ILE A 222 -3.87 -14.32 -11.87
N GLY A 223 -4.71 -14.08 -12.88
CA GLY A 223 -5.13 -15.10 -13.84
C GLY A 223 -3.95 -15.72 -14.60
N SER A 224 -3.00 -14.90 -15.07
CA SER A 224 -1.81 -15.37 -15.78
C SER A 224 -0.89 -16.19 -14.88
N VAL A 225 -0.71 -15.80 -13.61
CA VAL A 225 0.13 -16.55 -12.65
C VAL A 225 -0.51 -17.90 -12.33
N VAL A 226 -1.82 -17.93 -12.07
CA VAL A 226 -2.55 -19.18 -11.82
C VAL A 226 -2.49 -20.10 -13.03
N PHE A 227 -2.65 -19.55 -14.24
CA PHE A 227 -2.53 -20.31 -15.48
C PHE A 227 -1.12 -20.87 -15.69
N MET A 228 -0.08 -20.06 -15.46
CA MET A 228 1.32 -20.48 -15.54
C MET A 228 1.64 -21.61 -14.55
N ILE A 229 1.22 -21.47 -13.28
CA ILE A 229 1.43 -22.51 -12.26
C ILE A 229 0.66 -23.78 -12.63
N GLY A 230 -0.62 -23.65 -13.01
CA GLY A 230 -1.47 -24.79 -13.38
C GLY A 230 -0.91 -25.57 -14.56
N THR A 231 -0.49 -24.88 -15.63
CA THR A 231 0.14 -25.52 -16.79
C THR A 231 1.46 -26.20 -16.45
N GLY A 232 2.29 -25.58 -15.60
CA GLY A 232 3.54 -26.18 -15.11
C GLY A 232 3.31 -27.47 -14.30
N LEU A 233 2.34 -27.48 -13.40
CA LEU A 233 1.98 -28.66 -12.61
C LEU A 233 1.40 -29.78 -13.47
N VAL A 234 0.50 -29.46 -14.41
CA VAL A 234 -0.07 -30.44 -15.34
C VAL A 234 1.02 -31.07 -16.21
N ARG A 235 1.90 -30.25 -16.79
CA ARG A 235 3.05 -30.72 -17.58
C ARG A 235 3.98 -31.63 -16.78
N THR A 236 4.28 -31.25 -15.53
CA THR A 236 5.09 -32.07 -14.61
C THR A 236 4.40 -33.41 -14.31
N ALA A 237 3.09 -33.42 -14.07
CA ALA A 237 2.33 -34.64 -13.82
C ALA A 237 2.24 -35.57 -15.05
N LEU A 238 2.26 -34.99 -16.26
CA LEU A 238 2.31 -35.71 -17.54
C LEU A 238 3.73 -36.17 -17.92
N GLY A 239 4.75 -35.86 -17.12
CA GLY A 239 6.14 -36.28 -17.32
C GLY A 239 6.99 -35.35 -18.20
N ASP A 240 6.50 -34.14 -18.52
CA ASP A 240 7.20 -33.11 -19.29
C ASP A 240 7.43 -31.84 -18.42
N PRO A 241 8.22 -31.92 -17.33
CA PRO A 241 8.42 -30.78 -16.44
C PRO A 241 9.06 -29.60 -17.19
N PRO A 242 8.61 -28.35 -16.98
CA PRO A 242 9.28 -27.19 -17.55
C PRO A 242 10.73 -27.11 -17.08
N VAL A 243 11.68 -27.27 -17.99
CA VAL A 243 13.11 -27.16 -17.70
C VAL A 243 13.53 -25.71 -17.96
N ALA A 244 14.09 -25.06 -16.95
CA ALA A 244 14.67 -23.73 -17.13
C ALA A 244 15.88 -23.82 -18.07
N SER A 245 16.09 -22.81 -18.92
CA SER A 245 17.29 -22.71 -19.77
C SER A 245 18.59 -22.70 -18.95
N SER A 246 18.50 -22.36 -17.66
CA SER A 246 19.62 -22.39 -16.73
C SER A 246 19.96 -23.78 -16.19
N ALA A 247 19.15 -24.82 -16.45
CA ALA A 247 19.34 -26.15 -15.90
C ALA A 247 20.60 -26.86 -16.41
N GLU A 248 21.15 -26.41 -17.55
CA GLU A 248 22.35 -26.99 -18.16
C GLU A 248 23.66 -26.42 -17.60
N PHE A 249 23.61 -25.28 -16.90
CA PHE A 249 24.82 -24.70 -16.33
C PHE A 249 25.15 -25.37 -15.00
N ALA A 250 26.39 -25.82 -14.83
CA ALA A 250 26.96 -26.23 -13.55
C ALA A 250 27.80 -25.07 -12.99
N VAL A 251 27.36 -24.47 -11.88
CA VAL A 251 28.11 -23.44 -11.17
C VAL A 251 29.07 -24.13 -10.22
N GLN A 252 30.37 -23.84 -10.34
CA GLN A 252 31.38 -24.30 -9.39
C GLN A 252 31.13 -23.63 -8.05
N ALA A 253 30.89 -24.43 -7.00
CA ALA A 253 30.76 -23.92 -5.65
C ALA A 253 32.13 -23.45 -5.17
N GLU A 254 32.27 -22.15 -4.89
CA GLU A 254 33.39 -21.69 -4.06
C GLU A 254 33.23 -22.25 -2.64
N SER A 255 34.34 -22.54 -1.97
CA SER A 255 34.31 -22.98 -0.58
C SER A 255 33.96 -21.80 0.33
N LEU A 256 32.67 -21.51 0.47
CA LEU A 256 32.20 -20.52 1.43
C LEU A 256 32.43 -21.03 2.85
N SER A 257 32.92 -20.14 3.73
CA SER A 257 32.95 -20.42 5.16
C SER A 257 31.53 -20.61 5.69
N GLN A 258 31.36 -21.40 6.76
CA GLN A 258 30.04 -21.66 7.35
C GLN A 258 29.28 -20.37 7.74
N ALA A 259 30.00 -19.32 8.16
CA ALA A 259 29.42 -18.01 8.43
C ALA A 259 28.90 -17.32 7.15
N ALA A 260 29.62 -17.42 6.03
CA ALA A 260 29.19 -16.88 4.76
C ALA A 260 27.95 -17.59 4.22
N VAL A 261 27.84 -18.91 4.41
CA VAL A 261 26.63 -19.69 4.09
C VAL A 261 25.40 -19.18 4.85
N ILE A 262 25.52 -18.97 6.17
CA ILE A 262 24.42 -18.49 7.00
C ILE A 262 24.00 -17.07 6.58
N LEU A 263 24.97 -16.17 6.39
CA LEU A 263 24.70 -14.80 5.95
C LEU A 263 24.05 -14.76 4.57
N LEU A 264 24.46 -15.64 3.65
CA LEU A 264 23.86 -15.76 2.33
C LEU A 264 22.39 -16.19 2.42
N VAL A 265 22.09 -17.23 3.21
CA VAL A 265 20.72 -17.72 3.39
C VAL A 265 19.84 -16.65 4.05
N LEU A 266 20.34 -15.97 5.08
CA LEU A 266 19.62 -14.87 5.72
C LEU A 266 19.40 -13.69 4.76
N ARG A 267 20.38 -13.38 3.90
CA ARG A 267 20.25 -12.34 2.87
C ARG A 267 19.21 -12.71 1.82
N ALA A 268 19.20 -13.97 1.38
CA ALA A 268 18.21 -14.48 0.43
C ALA A 268 16.79 -14.49 1.03
N PHE A 269 16.65 -14.78 2.33
CA PHE A 269 15.39 -14.65 3.05
C PHE A 269 14.93 -13.19 3.17
N SER A 270 15.86 -12.26 3.40
CA SER A 270 15.51 -10.83 3.54
C SER A 270 15.15 -10.15 2.22
N SER A 271 15.57 -10.70 1.07
CA SER A 271 15.30 -10.15 -0.27
C SER A 271 14.07 -10.72 -0.96
N GLY A 272 13.61 -11.89 -0.48
CA GLY A 272 12.46 -12.63 -1.02
C GLY A 272 11.20 -12.37 -0.22
#